data_AF-A0A7C5PC72-F1
#
_entry.id   AF-A0A7C5PC72-F1
#
_cell.length_a   1.000
_cell.length_b   1.000
_cell.length_c   1.000
_cell.angle_alpha   90.00
_cell.angle_beta   90.00
_cell.angle_gamma   90.00
#
_symmetry.space_group_name_H-M   'P 1'
#
loop_
_entity.id
_entity.type
_entity.pdbx_description
1 polymer ?
#
loop_
_entity_poly.entity_id
_entity_poly.type
_entity_poly.pdbx_seq_one_letter_code
_entity_poly.pdbx_strand_id
1 'polypeptide(L)'
;GVQRLAEKSPDFAALLKDLLLLLHRVALLQAVPDAWQPAWGEREPFEALAAAMHPEETQLYYQIALSGQRDLPLAPDAQSGFEMILLRMLAFRPAEVSQAAPAPTTHPAPTRSAAAPAGERPAPAEAPPADTTTAAAPAREAPAEAVRLEGAADWYALLPRLGLSGMAAQLASHSVLQSWDGHTLVLAVDASCASMLGTRAEERLLEALRCELDAGLRLQWQQGGADDTPAARQQAAQAQREQAAREAMASDPLVQALQERFDGELDPESVRPIQS
;
A
#
# COMPACT_ATOMS: atom_id res chain seq x y z
N GLY A 1 32.95 -27.60 1.40
CA GLY A 1 32.52 -27.38 0.00
C GLY A 1 31.52 -26.26 -0.05
N VAL A 2 32.01 -25.02 0.00
CA VAL A 2 31.20 -23.77 0.00
C VAL A 2 31.52 -22.92 -1.25
N GLN A 3 32.57 -23.28 -2.00
CA GLN A 3 32.96 -22.62 -3.25
C GLN A 3 32.18 -23.07 -4.49
N ARG A 4 31.36 -24.13 -4.43
CA ARG A 4 30.63 -24.64 -5.60
C ARG A 4 29.21 -24.07 -5.77
N LEU A 5 28.80 -23.13 -4.92
CA LEU A 5 27.48 -22.50 -4.94
C LEU A 5 27.54 -20.97 -5.14
N ALA A 6 28.71 -20.43 -5.52
CA ALA A 6 28.92 -18.99 -5.71
C ALA A 6 28.93 -18.57 -7.20
N GLU A 7 28.66 -19.47 -8.15
CA GLU A 7 28.74 -19.20 -9.60
C GLU A 7 27.40 -18.96 -10.31
N LYS A 8 26.28 -18.97 -9.57
CA LYS A 8 25.00 -18.51 -10.12
C LYS A 8 24.35 -17.69 -9.02
N SER A 9 24.32 -16.37 -9.15
CA SER A 9 23.32 -15.58 -8.45
C SER A 9 21.97 -16.20 -8.82
N PRO A 10 21.28 -16.90 -7.90
CA PRO A 10 20.01 -17.52 -8.24
C PRO A 10 19.05 -16.40 -8.60
N ASP A 11 18.31 -16.54 -9.69
CA ASP A 11 17.18 -15.66 -9.95
C ASP A 11 16.10 -16.00 -8.91
N PHE A 12 16.14 -15.31 -7.76
CA PHE A 12 15.20 -15.53 -6.66
C PHE A 12 13.75 -15.23 -7.07
N ALA A 13 13.55 -14.36 -8.06
CA ALA A 13 12.22 -14.12 -8.61
C ALA A 13 11.73 -15.31 -9.44
N ALA A 14 12.61 -15.95 -10.21
CA ALA A 14 12.30 -17.20 -10.90
C ALA A 14 12.05 -18.35 -9.91
N LEU A 15 12.89 -18.49 -8.88
CA LEU A 15 12.69 -19.50 -7.83
C LEU A 15 11.35 -19.32 -7.09
N LEU A 16 10.97 -18.08 -6.80
CA LEU A 16 9.67 -17.78 -6.18
C LEU A 16 8.49 -18.14 -7.10
N LYS A 17 8.64 -17.93 -8.42
CA LYS A 17 7.64 -18.38 -9.41
C LYS A 17 7.55 -19.90 -9.47
N ASP A 18 8.67 -20.61 -9.43
CA ASP A 18 8.72 -22.07 -9.40
C ASP A 18 8.05 -22.61 -8.13
N LEU A 19 8.31 -21.99 -6.98
CA LEU A 19 7.64 -22.32 -5.72
C LEU A 19 6.12 -22.11 -5.81
N LEU A 20 5.66 -20.99 -6.38
CA LEU A 20 4.23 -20.73 -6.60
C LEU A 20 3.57 -21.76 -7.51
N LEU A 21 4.25 -22.15 -8.60
CA LEU A 21 3.78 -23.20 -9.50
C LEU A 21 3.68 -24.55 -8.80
N LEU A 22 4.67 -24.88 -7.96
CA LEU A 22 4.67 -26.10 -7.16
C LEU A 22 3.50 -26.11 -6.16
N LEU A 23 3.33 -25.05 -5.37
CA LEU A 23 2.23 -24.90 -4.42
C LEU A 23 0.86 -24.96 -5.13
N HIS A 24 0.74 -24.36 -6.31
CA HIS A 24 -0.48 -24.45 -7.11
C HIS A 24 -0.80 -25.88 -7.54
N ARG A 25 0.19 -26.65 -8.01
CA ARG A 25 0.01 -28.06 -8.39
C ARG A 25 -0.38 -28.92 -7.20
N VAL A 26 0.24 -28.70 -6.04
CA VAL A 26 -0.11 -29.37 -4.79
C VAL A 26 -1.55 -29.05 -4.40
N ALA A 27 -1.95 -27.78 -4.40
CA ALA A 27 -3.32 -27.37 -4.13
C ALA A 27 -4.33 -28.01 -5.10
N LEU A 28 -3.97 -28.12 -6.38
CA LEU A 28 -4.81 -28.73 -7.40
C LEU A 28 -5.00 -30.24 -7.15
N LEU A 29 -3.95 -30.96 -6.75
CA LEU A 29 -4.03 -32.38 -6.38
C LEU A 29 -4.82 -32.60 -5.08
N GLN A 30 -4.74 -31.67 -4.12
CA GLN A 30 -5.54 -31.72 -2.89
C GLN A 30 -7.04 -31.52 -3.17
N ALA A 31 -7.39 -30.63 -4.10
CA ALA A 31 -8.78 -30.39 -4.49
C ALA A 31 -9.34 -31.44 -5.46
N VAL A 32 -8.51 -31.89 -6.40
CA VAL A 32 -8.85 -32.83 -7.48
C VAL A 32 -7.70 -33.83 -7.66
N PRO A 33 -7.75 -35.00 -7.02
CA PRO A 33 -6.66 -35.99 -7.06
C PRO A 33 -6.32 -36.48 -8.48
N ASP A 34 -7.29 -36.46 -9.39
CA ASP A 34 -7.12 -36.89 -10.79
C ASP A 34 -6.56 -35.78 -11.70
N ALA A 35 -6.33 -34.57 -11.19
CA ALA A 35 -5.83 -33.45 -11.99
C ALA A 35 -4.33 -33.54 -12.32
N TRP A 36 -3.65 -34.63 -11.92
CA TRP A 36 -2.25 -34.86 -12.24
C TRP A 36 -2.00 -34.87 -13.76
N GLN A 37 -0.89 -34.25 -14.18
CA GLN A 37 -0.50 -34.18 -15.59
C GLN A 37 0.91 -34.78 -15.79
N PRO A 38 1.13 -35.59 -16.85
CA PRO A 38 2.45 -36.13 -17.17
C PRO A 38 3.54 -35.06 -17.39
N ALA A 39 3.15 -33.87 -17.80
CA ALA A 39 4.05 -32.74 -18.02
C ALA A 39 4.69 -32.19 -16.73
N TRP A 40 4.16 -32.54 -15.55
CA TRP A 40 4.71 -32.08 -14.26
C TRP A 40 5.88 -32.94 -13.78
N GLY A 41 6.12 -34.09 -14.41
CA GLY A 41 7.14 -35.06 -14.00
C GLY A 41 6.54 -36.25 -13.25
N GLU A 42 7.30 -36.84 -12.34
CA GLU A 42 6.88 -38.00 -11.55
C GLU A 42 5.72 -37.66 -10.62
N ARG A 43 4.74 -38.56 -10.48
CA ARG A 43 3.53 -38.34 -9.67
C ARG A 43 3.79 -38.44 -8.17
N GLU A 44 4.60 -39.41 -7.78
CA GLU A 44 4.85 -39.79 -6.37
C GLU A 44 5.30 -38.62 -5.48
N PRO A 45 6.25 -37.74 -5.89
CA PRO A 45 6.67 -36.61 -5.05
C PRO A 45 5.56 -35.57 -4.81
N PHE A 46 4.72 -35.31 -5.81
CA PHE A 46 3.62 -34.34 -5.66
C PHE A 46 2.50 -34.89 -4.79
N GLU A 47 2.20 -36.19 -4.89
CA GLU A 47 1.23 -36.84 -4.00
C GLU A 47 1.72 -36.91 -2.56
N ALA A 48 3.00 -37.26 -2.35
CA ALA A 48 3.60 -37.26 -1.03
C ALA A 48 3.54 -35.86 -0.39
N LEU A 49 3.82 -34.81 -1.17
CA LEU A 49 3.75 -33.43 -0.69
C LEU A 49 2.30 -32.98 -0.41
N ALA A 50 1.36 -33.33 -1.29
CA ALA A 50 -0.06 -33.05 -1.11
C ALA A 50 -0.66 -33.74 0.12
N ALA A 51 -0.18 -34.94 0.46
CA ALA A 51 -0.58 -35.67 1.66
C ALA A 51 0.10 -35.14 2.94
N ALA A 52 1.32 -34.58 2.83
CA ALA A 52 2.08 -34.07 3.98
C ALA A 52 1.68 -32.66 4.42
N MET A 53 0.97 -31.90 3.58
CA MET A 53 0.54 -30.53 3.86
C MET A 53 -0.98 -30.45 4.01
N HIS A 54 -1.48 -29.63 4.92
CA HIS A 54 -2.91 -29.33 4.97
C HIS A 54 -3.34 -28.41 3.80
N PRO A 55 -4.56 -28.53 3.26
CA PRO A 55 -5.05 -27.64 2.21
C PRO A 55 -4.98 -26.15 2.59
N GLU A 56 -5.29 -25.83 3.85
CA GLU A 56 -5.24 -24.48 4.39
C GLU A 56 -3.79 -23.96 4.46
N GLU A 57 -2.83 -24.81 4.83
CA GLU A 57 -1.40 -24.50 4.79
C GLU A 57 -0.94 -24.19 3.37
N THR A 58 -1.30 -25.04 2.41
CA THR A 58 -0.95 -24.85 1.00
C THR A 58 -1.46 -23.51 0.48
N GLN A 59 -2.72 -23.16 0.77
CA GLN A 59 -3.31 -21.89 0.35
C GLN A 59 -2.64 -20.69 1.03
N LEU A 60 -2.36 -20.79 2.32
CA LEU A 60 -1.68 -19.72 3.06
C LEU A 60 -0.27 -19.48 2.51
N TYR A 61 0.50 -20.53 2.25
CA TYR A 61 1.83 -20.41 1.65
C TYR A 61 1.75 -19.84 0.24
N TYR A 62 0.77 -20.26 -0.55
CA TYR A 62 0.56 -19.70 -1.88
C TYR A 62 0.29 -18.19 -1.80
N GLN A 63 -0.56 -17.74 -0.87
CA GLN A 63 -0.86 -16.32 -0.67
C GLN A 63 0.35 -15.52 -0.21
N ILE A 64 1.16 -16.08 0.70
CA ILE A 64 2.41 -15.47 1.18
C ILE A 64 3.41 -15.34 0.03
N ALA A 65 3.59 -16.40 -0.76
CA ALA A 65 4.49 -16.38 -1.93
C ALA A 65 4.03 -15.37 -2.98
N LEU A 66 2.72 -15.29 -3.24
CA LEU A 66 2.13 -14.38 -4.23
C LEU A 66 2.33 -12.92 -3.82
N SER A 67 2.10 -12.61 -2.55
CA SER A 67 2.40 -11.28 -1.98
C SER A 67 3.90 -10.99 -2.08
N GLY A 68 4.73 -12.00 -1.80
CA GLY A 68 6.18 -11.95 -1.93
C GLY A 68 6.68 -11.55 -3.32
N GLN A 69 5.99 -11.90 -4.41
CA GLN A 69 6.40 -11.44 -5.76
C GLN A 69 6.37 -9.92 -5.90
N ARG A 70 5.43 -9.25 -5.23
CA ARG A 70 5.32 -7.78 -5.24
C ARG A 70 6.33 -7.14 -4.30
N ASP A 71 6.66 -7.82 -3.21
CA ASP A 71 7.55 -7.31 -2.16
C ASP A 71 9.04 -7.52 -2.51
N LEU A 72 9.38 -8.58 -3.27
CA LEU A 72 10.76 -8.95 -3.59
C LEU A 72 11.57 -7.83 -4.27
N PRO A 73 11.03 -7.06 -5.24
CA PRO A 73 11.76 -5.94 -5.86
C PRO A 73 11.97 -4.74 -4.92
N LEU A 74 11.21 -4.68 -3.82
CA LEU A 74 11.32 -3.63 -2.81
C LEU A 74 12.31 -3.99 -1.70
N ALA A 75 12.78 -5.23 -1.65
CA ALA A 75 13.74 -5.69 -0.67
C ALA A 75 15.14 -5.09 -0.92
N PRO A 76 15.92 -4.81 0.13
CA PRO A 76 17.27 -4.26 0.00
C PRO A 76 18.20 -5.18 -0.80
N ASP A 77 17.98 -6.49 -0.71
CA ASP A 77 18.59 -7.50 -1.56
C ASP A 77 17.59 -8.64 -1.82
N ALA A 78 17.67 -9.25 -3.01
CA ALA A 78 16.72 -10.28 -3.44
C ALA A 78 16.80 -11.56 -2.61
N GLN A 79 17.97 -11.87 -2.04
CA GLN A 79 18.16 -13.06 -1.22
C GLN A 79 17.42 -12.90 0.12
N SER A 80 17.68 -11.81 0.85
CA SER A 80 17.00 -11.51 2.12
C SER A 80 15.50 -11.33 1.92
N GLY A 81 15.07 -10.73 0.80
CA GLY A 81 13.65 -10.64 0.47
C GLY A 81 12.99 -12.03 0.33
N PHE A 82 13.67 -12.95 -0.36
CA PHE A 82 13.23 -14.34 -0.48
C PHE A 82 13.25 -15.08 0.86
N GLU A 83 14.31 -14.91 1.65
CA GLU A 83 14.43 -15.48 3.00
C GLU A 83 13.30 -14.99 3.92
N MET A 84 12.97 -13.69 3.87
CA MET A 84 11.85 -13.11 4.64
C MET A 84 10.49 -13.69 4.23
N ILE A 85 10.29 -13.98 2.94
CA ILE A 85 9.09 -14.66 2.46
C ILE A 85 9.01 -16.09 3.01
N LEU A 86 10.12 -16.84 3.00
CA LEU A 86 10.17 -18.19 3.57
C LEU A 86 9.96 -18.18 5.09
N LEU A 87 10.57 -17.24 5.81
CA LEU A 87 10.35 -17.06 7.25
C LEU A 87 8.89 -16.74 7.54
N ARG A 88 8.23 -15.94 6.71
CA ARG A 88 6.79 -15.66 6.83
C ARG A 88 5.97 -16.94 6.66
N MET A 89 6.29 -17.80 5.69
CA MET A 89 5.61 -19.10 5.55
C MET A 89 5.79 -19.98 6.79
N LEU A 90 7.01 -20.05 7.34
CA LEU A 90 7.29 -20.85 8.53
C LEU A 90 6.62 -20.28 9.81
N ALA A 91 6.55 -18.95 9.94
CA ALA A 91 5.95 -18.29 11.08
C ALA A 91 4.42 -18.40 11.09
N PHE A 92 3.80 -18.34 9.91
CA PHE A 92 2.35 -18.47 9.73
C PHE A 92 2.00 -19.88 9.29
N ARG A 93 2.38 -20.88 10.09
CA ARG A 93 1.69 -22.16 10.03
C ARG A 93 0.36 -22.03 10.75
N PRO A 94 -0.78 -22.35 10.12
CA PRO A 94 -1.99 -22.62 10.86
C PRO A 94 -1.66 -23.88 11.66
N ALA A 95 -1.22 -23.71 12.90
CA ALA A 95 -1.25 -24.79 13.85
C ALA A 95 -2.69 -25.32 13.80
N GLU A 96 -2.86 -26.64 13.73
CA GLU A 96 -4.05 -27.22 14.31
C GLU A 96 -4.28 -26.49 15.63
N VAL A 97 -5.52 -26.09 15.91
CA VAL A 97 -5.90 -25.60 17.23
C VAL A 97 -5.72 -26.76 18.20
N SER A 98 -4.47 -27.09 18.49
CA SER A 98 -4.03 -27.91 19.58
C SER A 98 -4.36 -27.06 20.79
N GLN A 99 -5.35 -27.55 21.52
CA GLN A 99 -5.80 -27.05 22.80
C GLN A 99 -4.61 -26.92 23.76
N ALA A 100 -3.89 -25.81 23.68
CA ALA A 100 -3.31 -25.18 24.85
C ALA A 100 -4.34 -24.14 25.27
N ALA A 101 -5.22 -24.56 26.17
CA ALA A 101 -6.20 -23.71 26.82
C ALA A 101 -5.54 -22.41 27.33
N PRO A 102 -6.07 -21.23 26.99
CA PRO A 102 -6.01 -20.15 27.95
C PRO A 102 -6.97 -20.55 29.08
N ALA A 103 -6.45 -20.69 30.29
CA ALA A 103 -7.29 -20.77 31.48
C ALA A 103 -8.33 -19.63 31.42
N PRO A 104 -9.63 -19.89 31.64
CA PRO A 104 -10.62 -18.84 31.65
C PRO A 104 -10.39 -18.00 32.91
N THR A 105 -9.74 -16.85 32.77
CA THR A 105 -9.93 -15.76 33.72
C THR A 105 -11.35 -15.26 33.51
N THR A 106 -12.22 -15.71 34.41
CA THR A 106 -13.55 -15.16 34.68
C THR A 106 -13.51 -13.64 34.70
N HIS A 107 -13.99 -13.03 33.62
CA HIS A 107 -14.61 -11.71 33.68
C HIS A 107 -16.12 -11.93 33.60
N PRO A 108 -16.90 -11.49 34.60
CA PRO A 108 -18.34 -11.70 34.58
C PRO A 108 -18.98 -10.78 33.54
N ALA A 109 -19.70 -11.37 32.60
CA ALA A 109 -20.70 -10.67 31.80
C ALA A 109 -21.85 -10.26 32.72
N PRO A 110 -22.31 -9.00 32.72
CA PRO A 110 -23.53 -8.63 33.43
C PRO A 110 -24.72 -9.26 32.70
N THR A 111 -25.34 -10.23 33.38
CA THR A 111 -26.57 -10.86 32.93
C THR A 111 -27.75 -9.92 33.21
N ARG A 112 -28.57 -9.78 32.18
CA ARG A 112 -29.87 -9.13 32.10
C ARG A 112 -30.72 -9.37 33.37
N SER A 113 -31.10 -8.30 34.07
CA SER A 113 -32.18 -8.32 35.06
C SER A 113 -33.39 -7.62 34.48
N ALA A 114 -34.40 -8.40 34.11
CA ALA A 114 -35.74 -7.93 33.83
C ALA A 114 -36.55 -8.01 35.12
N ALA A 115 -37.07 -6.87 35.57
CA ALA A 115 -38.15 -6.77 36.54
C ALA A 115 -39.20 -5.78 36.00
N ALA A 116 -40.41 -6.28 35.80
CA ALA A 116 -41.65 -5.52 35.67
C ALA A 116 -42.46 -5.68 36.99
N PRO A 117 -43.69 -5.17 37.21
CA PRO A 117 -44.55 -4.24 36.44
C PRO A 117 -45.26 -3.15 37.31
N ALA A 118 -46.01 -2.24 36.66
CA ALA A 118 -47.21 -1.47 37.11
C ALA A 118 -47.22 -0.14 36.31
N GLY A 119 -48.21 0.26 35.53
CA GLY A 119 -49.65 0.23 35.70
C GLY A 119 -50.13 1.68 35.66
N GLU A 120 -50.71 2.14 34.54
CA GLU A 120 -51.88 3.03 34.41
C GLU A 120 -51.94 3.67 32.99
N ARG A 121 -53.12 3.64 32.37
CA ARG A 121 -53.58 4.29 31.11
C ARG A 121 -54.11 5.72 31.43
N PRO A 122 -54.76 6.51 30.53
CA PRO A 122 -54.55 6.85 29.11
C PRO A 122 -54.76 8.37 28.75
N ALA A 123 -54.25 8.83 27.59
CA ALA A 123 -54.81 9.84 26.64
C ALA A 123 -55.04 11.33 27.08
N PRO A 124 -55.42 12.30 26.20
CA PRO A 124 -54.95 12.69 24.84
C PRO A 124 -54.80 14.25 24.66
N ALA A 125 -54.60 14.71 23.42
CA ALA A 125 -54.55 16.11 22.88
C ALA A 125 -53.15 16.77 22.92
N GLU A 126 -52.66 17.44 21.88
CA GLU A 126 -53.32 18.37 20.97
C GLU A 126 -52.49 18.53 19.68
N ALA A 127 -53.17 18.82 18.56
CA ALA A 127 -52.58 19.07 17.23
C ALA A 127 -52.48 20.61 16.98
N PRO A 128 -51.86 21.05 15.87
CA PRO A 128 -51.03 22.27 15.72
C PRO A 128 -51.87 23.53 15.37
N PRO A 129 -51.33 24.76 15.13
CA PRO A 129 -50.64 25.13 13.87
C PRO A 129 -49.71 26.39 13.91
N ALA A 130 -49.32 26.85 12.69
CA ALA A 130 -48.94 28.21 12.27
C ALA A 130 -47.41 28.53 12.26
N ASP A 131 -46.77 28.57 11.08
CA ASP A 131 -46.66 29.71 10.13
C ASP A 131 -45.51 30.66 10.54
N THR A 132 -44.62 31.22 9.71
CA THR A 132 -44.65 31.56 8.28
C THR A 132 -43.24 32.02 7.85
N THR A 133 -42.91 31.78 6.57
CA THR A 133 -42.35 32.74 5.58
C THR A 133 -41.10 33.59 5.87
N THR A 134 -40.09 33.44 5.00
CA THR A 134 -39.49 34.50 4.12
C THR A 134 -38.14 33.99 3.60
N ALA A 135 -38.06 33.56 2.34
CA ALA A 135 -37.63 34.33 1.15
C ALA A 135 -36.13 34.70 1.18
N ALA A 136 -35.32 34.54 0.13
CA ALA A 136 -35.63 34.51 -1.29
C ALA A 136 -34.51 33.77 -2.05
N ALA A 137 -34.88 33.04 -3.10
CA ALA A 137 -34.01 32.82 -4.24
C ALA A 137 -33.94 34.11 -5.07
N PRO A 138 -32.84 34.35 -5.78
CA PRO A 138 -33.00 34.50 -7.21
C PRO A 138 -32.00 33.68 -8.01
N ALA A 139 -32.48 33.29 -9.19
CA ALA A 139 -31.78 32.57 -10.23
C ALA A 139 -30.48 33.24 -10.69
N ARG A 140 -29.44 32.45 -10.94
CA ARG A 140 -28.58 32.64 -12.13
C ARG A 140 -27.66 31.43 -12.34
N GLU A 141 -27.72 30.91 -13.57
CA GLU A 141 -26.67 30.18 -14.29
C GLU A 141 -26.11 28.91 -13.64
N ALA A 142 -26.34 27.78 -14.30
CA ALA A 142 -25.33 26.73 -14.33
C ALA A 142 -24.05 27.35 -14.91
N PRO A 143 -22.92 27.41 -14.17
CA PRO A 143 -21.65 27.22 -14.83
C PRO A 143 -21.58 25.72 -15.15
N ALA A 144 -21.17 25.37 -16.37
CA ALA A 144 -20.44 24.13 -16.56
C ALA A 144 -19.46 24.02 -15.37
N GLU A 145 -19.46 22.90 -14.65
CA GLU A 145 -18.49 22.65 -13.58
C GLU A 145 -17.10 22.86 -14.18
N ALA A 146 -16.57 24.07 -14.03
CA ALA A 146 -15.21 24.40 -14.34
C ALA A 146 -14.42 23.56 -13.35
N VAL A 147 -13.84 22.48 -13.84
CA VAL A 147 -13.04 21.54 -13.07
C VAL A 147 -12.02 22.33 -12.29
N ARG A 148 -12.24 22.50 -10.98
CA ARG A 148 -11.35 23.35 -10.18
C ARG A 148 -10.12 22.56 -9.75
N LEU A 149 -8.98 22.88 -10.34
CA LEU A 149 -7.69 22.37 -9.93
C LEU A 149 -7.15 23.22 -8.76
N GLU A 150 -7.62 22.93 -7.54
CA GLU A 150 -7.27 23.69 -6.33
C GLU A 150 -6.01 23.15 -5.63
N GLY A 151 -5.60 21.91 -5.94
CA GLY A 151 -4.32 21.37 -5.47
C GLY A 151 -3.78 20.20 -6.31
N ALA A 152 -2.58 19.73 -5.95
CA ALA A 152 -1.91 18.62 -6.64
C ALA A 152 -2.75 17.33 -6.64
N ALA A 153 -3.57 17.10 -5.61
CA ALA A 153 -4.46 15.94 -5.55
C ALA A 153 -5.51 15.94 -6.67
N ASP A 154 -6.08 17.10 -7.00
CA ASP A 154 -7.07 17.23 -8.07
C ASP A 154 -6.44 16.96 -9.43
N TRP A 155 -5.20 17.41 -9.64
CA TRP A 155 -4.42 17.12 -10.84
C TRP A 155 -4.27 15.61 -11.08
N TYR A 156 -3.85 14.85 -10.07
CA TYR A 156 -3.71 13.40 -10.18
C TYR A 156 -5.05 12.69 -10.39
N ALA A 157 -6.15 13.23 -9.87
CA ALA A 157 -7.49 12.71 -10.11
C ALA A 157 -7.99 12.96 -11.55
N LEU A 158 -7.48 13.97 -12.25
CA LEU A 158 -7.80 14.24 -13.65
C LEU A 158 -7.02 13.39 -14.66
N LEU A 159 -5.82 12.93 -14.32
CA LEU A 159 -4.99 12.09 -15.20
C LEU A 159 -5.71 10.88 -15.82
N PRO A 160 -6.44 10.04 -15.05
CA PRO A 160 -7.15 8.90 -15.63
C PRO A 160 -8.34 9.32 -16.52
N ARG A 161 -8.88 10.53 -16.35
CA ARG A 161 -10.00 11.05 -17.16
C ARG A 161 -9.55 11.52 -18.53
N LEU A 162 -8.31 12.03 -18.63
CA LEU A 162 -7.70 12.50 -19.88
C LEU A 162 -7.42 11.37 -20.90
N GLY A 163 -7.49 10.10 -20.48
CA GLY A 163 -7.28 8.95 -21.38
C GLY A 163 -5.91 8.90 -22.04
N LEU A 164 -4.90 9.53 -21.42
CA LEU A 164 -3.55 9.62 -21.97
C LEU A 164 -2.86 8.25 -21.96
N SER A 165 -2.08 7.97 -22.99
CA SER A 165 -1.33 6.72 -23.13
C SER A 165 0.12 6.95 -23.57
N GLY A 166 1.04 6.11 -23.09
CA GLY A 166 2.45 6.16 -23.48
C GLY A 166 3.19 7.37 -22.91
N MET A 167 4.03 8.02 -23.72
CA MET A 167 4.91 9.11 -23.27
C MET A 167 4.16 10.32 -22.71
N ALA A 168 2.96 10.62 -23.21
CA ALA A 168 2.13 11.73 -22.70
C ALA A 168 1.59 11.45 -21.29
N ALA A 169 1.22 10.19 -21.00
CA ALA A 169 0.78 9.78 -19.66
C ALA A 169 1.94 9.82 -18.66
N GLN A 170 3.13 9.42 -19.11
CA GLN A 170 4.35 9.49 -18.29
C GLN A 170 4.70 10.95 -17.96
N LEU A 171 4.69 11.85 -18.96
CA LEU A 171 4.92 13.29 -18.75
C LEU A 171 3.94 13.87 -17.73
N ALA A 172 2.66 13.53 -17.83
CA ALA A 172 1.63 14.00 -16.92
C ALA A 172 1.78 13.44 -15.49
N SER A 173 2.15 12.15 -15.36
CA SER A 173 2.35 11.48 -14.07
C SER A 173 3.58 12.00 -13.31
N HIS A 174 4.62 12.42 -14.04
CA HIS A 174 5.82 13.03 -13.49
C HIS A 174 5.74 14.57 -13.45
N SER A 175 4.52 15.11 -13.49
CA SER A 175 4.26 16.53 -13.32
C SER A 175 3.38 16.80 -12.11
N VAL A 176 3.67 17.91 -11.44
CA VAL A 176 2.92 18.44 -10.29
C VAL A 176 2.26 19.75 -10.70
N LEU A 177 1.00 19.90 -10.33
CA LEU A 177 0.31 21.18 -10.44
C LEU A 177 0.87 22.17 -9.42
N GLN A 178 1.39 23.29 -9.90
CA GLN A 178 1.78 24.42 -9.04
C GLN A 178 0.65 25.44 -8.89
N SER A 179 0.08 25.86 -10.01
CA SER A 179 -0.99 26.85 -10.00
C SER A 179 -1.87 26.72 -11.24
N TRP A 180 -3.12 27.14 -11.08
CA TRP A 180 -4.11 27.20 -12.15
C TRP A 180 -4.99 28.43 -11.93
N ASP A 181 -5.06 29.29 -12.94
CA ASP A 181 -5.84 30.53 -12.89
C ASP A 181 -7.15 30.44 -13.72
N GLY A 182 -7.49 29.25 -14.22
CA GLY A 182 -8.63 29.01 -15.11
C GLY A 182 -8.26 29.04 -16.61
N HIS A 183 -7.17 29.67 -17.01
CA HIS A 183 -6.76 29.83 -18.42
C HIS A 183 -5.31 29.39 -18.68
N THR A 184 -4.48 29.39 -17.63
CA THR A 184 -3.08 29.05 -17.62
C THR A 184 -2.86 27.98 -16.56
N LEU A 185 -2.33 26.84 -16.98
CA LEU A 185 -1.94 25.74 -16.11
C LEU A 185 -0.43 25.76 -15.95
N VAL A 186 0.06 25.93 -14.73
CA VAL A 186 1.50 25.86 -14.43
C VAL A 186 1.83 24.50 -13.84
N LEU A 187 2.55 23.69 -14.61
CA LEU A 187 3.02 22.37 -14.19
C LEU A 187 4.52 22.41 -13.92
N ALA A 188 4.90 21.91 -12.74
CA ALA A 188 6.26 21.52 -12.42
C ALA A 188 6.55 20.15 -13.04
N VAL A 189 7.65 20.00 -13.76
CA VAL A 189 8.10 18.69 -14.25
C VAL A 189 9.48 18.35 -13.69
N ASP A 190 9.68 17.06 -13.41
CA ASP A 190 10.97 16.53 -12.99
C ASP A 190 12.04 16.64 -14.10
N ALA A 191 13.31 16.75 -13.71
CA ALA A 191 14.44 16.87 -14.63
C ALA A 191 14.57 15.67 -15.60
N SER A 192 14.13 14.48 -15.19
CA SER A 192 14.11 13.28 -16.05
C SER A 192 13.16 13.43 -17.24
N CYS A 193 12.07 14.18 -17.06
CA CYS A 193 11.03 14.39 -18.06
C CYS A 193 11.13 15.75 -18.77
N ALA A 194 12.02 16.63 -18.31
CA ALA A 194 12.28 17.93 -18.93
C ALA A 194 12.74 17.81 -20.40
N SER A 195 13.42 16.72 -20.77
CA SER A 195 13.82 16.45 -22.16
C SER A 195 12.66 16.09 -23.10
N MET A 196 11.49 15.77 -22.55
CA MET A 196 10.27 15.46 -23.31
C MET A 196 9.37 16.69 -23.52
N LEU A 197 9.73 17.83 -22.94
CA LEU A 197 9.10 19.12 -23.24
C LEU A 197 9.38 19.52 -24.70
N GLY A 198 8.38 20.07 -25.37
CA GLY A 198 8.37 20.45 -26.78
C GLY A 198 8.13 19.29 -27.75
N THR A 199 7.86 18.08 -27.24
CA THR A 199 7.60 16.91 -28.10
C THR A 199 6.10 16.70 -28.33
N ARG A 200 5.76 15.78 -29.26
CA ARG A 200 4.36 15.31 -29.46
C ARG A 200 3.69 14.83 -28.16
N ALA A 201 4.44 14.46 -27.13
CA ALA A 201 3.88 14.08 -25.84
C ALA A 201 3.29 15.29 -25.09
N GLU A 202 3.97 16.44 -25.12
CA GLU A 202 3.46 17.69 -24.56
C GLU A 202 2.22 18.18 -25.32
N GLU A 203 2.29 18.19 -26.65
CA GLU A 203 1.16 18.63 -27.49
C GLU A 203 -0.09 17.78 -27.23
N ARG A 204 0.09 16.46 -27.08
CA ARG A 204 -1.01 15.54 -26.75
C ARG A 204 -1.57 15.75 -25.35
N LEU A 205 -0.71 16.06 -24.38
CA LEU A 205 -1.15 16.40 -23.03
C LEU A 205 -1.95 17.70 -23.02
N LEU A 206 -1.44 18.75 -23.67
CA LEU A 206 -2.12 20.03 -23.81
C LEU A 206 -3.48 19.87 -24.51
N GLU A 207 -3.54 19.12 -25.61
CA GLU A 207 -4.80 18.91 -26.35
C GLU A 207 -5.84 18.15 -25.52
N ALA A 208 -5.42 17.13 -24.76
CA ALA A 208 -6.31 16.42 -23.85
C ALA A 208 -6.83 17.34 -22.73
N LEU A 209 -5.96 18.19 -22.16
CA LEU A 209 -6.35 19.18 -21.16
C LEU A 209 -7.32 20.23 -21.72
N ARG A 210 -7.16 20.62 -22.99
CA ARG A 210 -8.07 21.55 -23.65
C ARG A 210 -9.44 20.95 -23.93
N CYS A 211 -9.50 19.65 -24.17
CA CYS A 211 -10.77 18.93 -24.33
C CYS A 211 -11.51 18.78 -23.00
N GLU A 212 -10.80 18.52 -21.90
CA GLU A 212 -11.41 18.23 -20.59
C GLU A 212 -11.65 19.46 -19.71
N LEU A 213 -10.82 20.51 -19.81
CA LEU A 213 -10.94 21.72 -18.98
C LEU A 213 -11.46 22.91 -19.79
N ASP A 214 -10.67 23.42 -20.74
CA ASP A 214 -11.04 24.59 -21.55
C ASP A 214 -10.21 24.68 -22.85
N ALA A 215 -10.88 24.98 -23.96
CA ALA A 215 -10.24 25.06 -25.28
C ALA A 215 -9.19 26.18 -25.40
N GLY A 216 -9.19 27.17 -24.50
CA GLY A 216 -8.23 28.27 -24.42
C GLY A 216 -7.06 28.04 -23.47
N LEU A 217 -6.98 26.87 -22.81
CA LEU A 217 -5.96 26.58 -21.80
C LEU A 217 -4.54 26.66 -22.38
N ARG A 218 -3.67 27.43 -21.71
CA ARG A 218 -2.24 27.50 -21.98
C ARG A 218 -1.48 26.71 -20.93
N LEU A 219 -0.54 25.88 -21.37
CA LEU A 219 0.33 25.14 -20.49
C LEU A 219 1.66 25.89 -20.33
N GLN A 220 2.05 26.15 -19.09
CA GLN A 220 3.36 26.68 -18.73
C GLN A 220 4.13 25.64 -17.92
N TRP A 221 5.33 25.33 -18.40
CA TRP A 221 6.23 24.41 -17.72
C TRP A 221 7.20 25.18 -16.85
N GLN A 222 7.27 24.80 -15.59
CA GLN A 222 8.36 25.19 -14.71
C GLN A 222 9.23 23.96 -14.47
N GLN A 223 10.53 24.09 -14.72
CA GLN A 223 11.50 23.07 -14.34
C GLN A 223 11.84 23.28 -12.87
N GLY A 224 11.45 22.34 -12.02
CA GLY A 224 11.60 22.44 -10.57
C GLY A 224 10.28 22.21 -9.81
N GLY A 225 10.36 21.44 -8.73
CA GLY A 225 9.21 21.01 -7.90
C GLY A 225 9.49 19.76 -7.06
N ALA A 226 10.76 19.51 -6.71
CA ALA A 226 11.14 18.33 -5.92
C ALA A 226 10.65 18.39 -4.47
N ASP A 227 10.30 19.58 -3.97
CA ASP A 227 10.03 19.82 -2.55
C ASP A 227 8.62 19.46 -2.08
N ASP A 228 7.65 19.23 -2.99
CA ASP A 228 6.25 18.93 -2.60
C ASP A 228 5.68 17.69 -3.30
N THR A 229 6.56 16.79 -3.74
CA THR A 229 6.09 15.44 -4.08
C THR A 229 5.68 14.70 -2.80
N PRO A 230 4.55 13.98 -2.79
CA PRO A 230 4.19 13.09 -1.67
C PRO A 230 5.32 12.11 -1.31
N ALA A 231 6.13 11.72 -2.30
CA ALA A 231 7.34 10.93 -2.13
C ALA A 231 8.43 11.66 -1.31
N ALA A 232 8.70 12.94 -1.59
CA ALA A 232 9.62 13.75 -0.79
C ALA A 232 9.10 13.95 0.65
N ARG A 233 7.78 14.15 0.84
CA ARG A 233 7.18 14.25 2.18
C ARG A 233 7.29 12.94 2.97
N GLN A 234 7.11 11.79 2.32
CA GLN A 234 7.31 10.48 2.94
C GLN A 234 8.79 10.23 3.29
N GLN A 235 9.72 10.57 2.40
CA GLN A 235 11.16 10.44 2.64
C GLN A 235 11.65 11.36 3.78
N ALA A 236 11.20 12.62 3.80
CA ALA A 236 11.53 13.56 4.87
C ALA A 236 10.94 13.13 6.23
N ALA A 237 9.71 12.61 6.26
CA ALA A 237 9.10 12.08 7.48
C ALA A 237 9.83 10.82 7.98
N GLN A 238 10.31 9.97 7.07
CA GLN A 238 11.12 8.80 7.43
C GLN A 238 12.49 9.21 7.99
N ALA A 239 13.18 10.15 7.33
CA ALA A 239 14.45 10.69 7.81
C ALA A 239 14.33 11.36 9.19
N GLN A 240 13.26 12.12 9.44
CA GLN A 240 13.01 12.72 10.76
C GLN A 240 12.79 11.67 11.85
N ARG A 241 12.09 10.57 11.55
CA ARG A 241 11.89 9.46 12.50
C ARG A 241 13.20 8.74 12.81
N GLU A 242 14.03 8.51 11.79
CA GLU A 242 15.35 7.89 11.95
C GLU A 242 16.26 8.78 12.82
N GLN A 243 16.26 10.08 12.57
CA GLN A 243 17.07 11.02 13.36
C GLN A 243 16.59 11.12 14.81
N ALA A 244 15.28 11.21 15.04
CA ALA A 244 14.71 11.20 16.39
C ALA A 244 15.04 9.91 17.15
N ALA A 245 15.04 8.75 16.47
CA ALA A 245 15.44 7.48 17.08
C ALA A 245 16.93 7.45 17.43
N ARG A 246 17.81 7.96 16.54
CA ARG A 246 19.26 8.07 16.81
C ARG A 246 19.55 8.97 18.00
N GLU A 247 18.89 10.13 18.07
CA GLU A 247 19.05 11.08 19.18
C GLU A 247 18.50 10.53 20.50
N ALA A 248 17.36 9.83 20.47
CA ALA A 248 16.80 9.17 21.64
C ALA A 248 17.72 8.07 22.20
N MET A 249 18.38 7.29 21.32
CA MET A 249 19.33 6.27 21.74
C MET A 249 20.68 6.86 22.18
N ALA A 250 21.17 7.92 21.53
CA ALA A 250 22.38 8.63 21.95
C ALA A 250 22.22 9.34 23.31
N SER A 251 21.00 9.78 23.63
CA SER A 251 20.66 10.38 24.92
C SER A 251 20.19 9.37 25.97
N ASP A 252 20.14 8.07 25.66
CA ASP A 252 19.73 7.04 26.61
C ASP A 252 20.80 6.88 27.73
N PRO A 253 20.44 7.05 29.01
CA PRO A 253 21.34 6.86 30.15
C PRO A 253 22.02 5.48 30.20
N LEU A 254 21.38 4.45 29.65
CA LEU A 254 21.92 3.08 29.59
C LEU A 254 23.01 2.94 28.53
N VAL A 255 22.88 3.65 27.40
CA VAL A 255 23.89 3.70 26.33
C VAL A 255 25.12 4.52 26.79
N GLN A 256 24.90 5.63 27.49
CA GLN A 256 25.98 6.42 28.11
C GLN A 256 26.73 5.60 29.17
N ALA A 257 26.01 4.89 30.04
CA ALA A 257 26.63 4.02 31.05
C ALA A 257 27.37 2.82 30.43
N LEU A 258 26.95 2.32 29.27
CA LEU A 258 27.66 1.26 28.54
C LEU A 258 28.93 1.77 27.85
N GLN A 259 28.90 2.97 27.24
CA GLN A 259 30.09 3.62 26.67
C GLN A 259 31.15 3.91 27.74
N GLU A 260 30.74 4.49 28.88
CA GLU A 260 31.65 4.81 29.99
C GLU A 260 32.26 3.57 30.66
N ARG A 261 31.54 2.44 30.66
CA ARG A 261 31.96 1.22 31.37
C ARG A 261 32.77 0.25 30.52
N PHE A 262 32.63 0.29 29.19
CA PHE A 262 33.24 -0.69 28.30
C PHE A 262 34.29 -0.15 27.32
N ASP A 263 34.57 1.16 27.28
CA ASP A 263 35.59 1.75 26.36
C ASP A 263 35.40 1.27 24.90
N GLY A 264 34.15 0.98 24.55
CA GLY A 264 33.73 0.33 23.32
C GLY A 264 33.13 1.36 22.37
N GLU A 265 33.80 1.56 21.23
CA GLU A 265 33.35 2.46 20.18
C GLU A 265 32.08 1.90 19.52
N LEU A 266 30.98 2.65 19.59
CA LEU A 266 29.73 2.32 18.91
C LEU A 266 29.88 2.60 17.42
N ASP A 267 29.80 1.56 16.61
CA ASP A 267 29.73 1.66 15.16
C ASP A 267 28.35 2.26 14.76
N PRO A 268 28.32 3.48 14.18
CA PRO A 268 27.08 4.23 13.93
C PRO A 268 26.14 3.61 12.88
N GLU A 269 26.57 2.56 12.16
CA GLU A 269 25.78 1.90 11.11
C GLU A 269 24.85 0.77 11.64
N SER A 270 24.91 0.41 12.93
CA SER A 270 24.26 -0.82 13.46
C SER A 270 22.92 -0.61 14.20
N VAL A 271 22.25 0.53 14.04
CA VAL A 271 20.98 0.81 14.76
C VAL A 271 19.77 0.55 13.86
N ARG A 272 19.06 -0.58 14.09
CA ARG A 272 17.74 -0.86 13.50
C ARG A 272 16.67 -0.95 14.60
N PRO A 273 15.56 -0.20 14.51
CA PRO A 273 14.51 -0.23 15.54
C PRO A 273 13.70 -1.53 15.49
N ILE A 274 13.51 -2.14 16.67
CA ILE A 274 12.57 -3.25 16.91
C ILE A 274 11.22 -2.60 17.26
N GLN A 275 10.22 -2.76 16.40
CA GLN A 275 8.87 -2.25 16.66
C GLN A 275 8.14 -3.15 17.67
N SER A 276 7.55 -2.53 18.69
CA SER A 276 6.51 -3.09 19.56
C SER A 276 5.13 -2.66 19.08
#